data_AF-A0A2J8ACM8-F1
#
_entry.id   AF-A0A2J8ACM8-F1
#
_cell.length_a   1.000
_cell.length_b   1.000
_cell.length_c   1.000
_cell.angle_alpha   90.00
_cell.angle_beta   90.00
_cell.angle_gamma   90.00
#
_symmetry.space_group_name_H-M   'P 1'
#
loop_
_entity.id
_entity.type
_entity.pdbx_description
1 polymer ?
#
loop_
_entity_poly.entity_id
_entity_poly.type
_entity_poly.pdbx_seq_one_letter_code
_entity_poly.pdbx_strand_id
1 'polypeptide(L)'
;MSSPFRSKVARLWSSKELSDCSIRFIVDASSDGEPQKRQKTQENVGEALPAHSFVLQLSSARFKYALENTRANNDGQPELSVPLQQADELPAACDALRYLYTNTLASRGFRDMLLVRRYAQQMQLSGCVGAVDAMMSSWLSTRQHDSLELYACDHLFPADDPEAGEAGEAGGAAGAGTQQGKEGVGFRAVLAAAKQQVVRHFGDALAVLGRPELQAQALALPARGLEALLEADDFATDDEASVLLLLARWVEARRAAHSPVPEAVLTRLCRLVRLTRLNSAYLTFVLPRIGWFAILPHELAFVLRYAAAAATHAAASTAAAAAGPAAPPPALVAGGGGGGALCEGLAATMKDEYKMGSPWYGSPRRQALPSGGRSVRWHVERSELQAALASGAKTYLQGRFETGLGEDGGAGEDGAEGGDPHKGGAGAGAGAGAGGTTVLTARGLEWGVRLRTVRGGPAAAGAYVKCSIPAPFAYVTAGLAVPSARLIVFKWRAGRPREVAYTLELGSEAEAVPFGRYQGDAHALPLQQLHTQTQPSQAAAAAAGAEAGGEGAAAQLSAWGEYLHEGRVHGELVFLPN
;
A
#
# COMPACT_ATOMS: atom_id res chain seq x y z
N MET A 1 -10.75 -19.33 -42.60
CA MET A 1 -9.76 -20.27 -43.16
C MET A 1 -10.04 -21.67 -42.61
N SER A 2 -10.01 -22.70 -43.44
CA SER A 2 -10.20 -24.08 -42.99
C SER A 2 -9.04 -24.52 -42.09
N SER A 3 -9.33 -25.34 -41.07
CA SER A 3 -8.32 -25.89 -40.14
C SER A 3 -7.08 -26.50 -40.85
N PRO A 4 -7.21 -27.27 -41.94
CA PRO A 4 -6.06 -27.85 -42.64
C PRO A 4 -5.11 -26.82 -43.25
N PHE A 5 -5.64 -25.71 -43.77
CA PHE A 5 -4.80 -24.64 -44.34
C PHE A 5 -3.98 -23.95 -43.25
N ARG A 6 -4.60 -23.64 -42.11
CA ARG A 6 -3.90 -23.05 -40.95
C ARG A 6 -2.75 -23.94 -40.46
N SER A 7 -2.97 -25.25 -40.39
CA SER A 7 -1.92 -26.20 -40.00
C SER A 7 -0.75 -26.20 -41.00
N LYS A 8 -1.02 -26.13 -42.30
CA LYS A 8 0.02 -26.02 -43.32
C LYS A 8 0.80 -24.72 -43.20
N VAL A 9 0.12 -23.57 -43.04
CA VAL A 9 0.78 -22.27 -42.85
C VAL A 9 1.62 -22.26 -41.58
N ALA A 10 1.13 -22.81 -40.47
CA ALA A 10 1.88 -22.90 -39.22
C ALA A 10 3.20 -23.68 -39.38
N ARG A 11 3.25 -24.71 -40.24
CA ARG A 11 4.47 -25.48 -40.53
C ARG A 11 5.50 -24.71 -41.35
N LEU A 12 5.10 -23.62 -42.01
CA LEU A 12 6.01 -22.77 -42.77
C LEU A 12 6.84 -21.83 -41.88
N TRP A 13 6.46 -21.65 -40.61
CA TRP A 13 7.24 -20.83 -39.68
C TRP A 13 8.67 -21.36 -39.53
N SER A 14 9.66 -20.49 -39.77
CA SER A 14 11.09 -20.81 -39.73
C SER A 14 11.55 -21.89 -40.75
N SER A 15 10.66 -22.35 -41.64
CA SER A 15 11.00 -23.27 -42.71
C SER A 15 11.57 -22.51 -43.91
N LYS A 16 12.56 -23.09 -44.59
CA LYS A 16 13.03 -22.65 -45.91
C LYS A 16 12.13 -23.14 -47.04
N GLU A 17 11.21 -24.05 -46.75
CA GLU A 17 10.24 -24.56 -47.73
C GLU A 17 9.34 -23.41 -48.17
N LEU A 18 9.39 -23.05 -49.45
CA LEU A 18 8.60 -21.97 -50.08
C LEU A 18 8.90 -20.56 -49.56
N SER A 19 9.98 -20.34 -48.82
CA SER A 19 10.37 -18.99 -48.39
C SER A 19 10.82 -18.16 -49.59
N ASP A 20 10.16 -17.03 -49.82
CA ASP A 20 10.41 -16.09 -50.92
C ASP A 20 10.98 -14.76 -50.43
N CYS A 21 11.18 -14.60 -49.12
CA CYS A 21 11.88 -13.47 -48.52
C CYS A 21 12.62 -13.88 -47.24
N SER A 22 13.56 -13.04 -46.79
CA SER A 22 14.21 -13.17 -45.50
C SER A 22 13.97 -11.93 -44.63
N ILE A 23 13.85 -12.13 -43.32
CA ILE A 23 13.77 -11.05 -42.34
C ILE A 23 15.12 -10.94 -41.64
N ARG A 24 15.69 -9.74 -41.66
CA ARG A 24 16.92 -9.42 -40.94
C ARG A 24 16.59 -8.45 -39.82
N PHE A 25 16.90 -8.82 -38.59
CA PHE A 25 16.74 -7.92 -37.45
C PHE A 25 17.97 -7.04 -37.31
N ILE A 26 17.74 -5.74 -37.17
CA ILE A 26 18.80 -4.75 -37.07
C ILE A 26 18.60 -3.91 -35.81
N VAL A 27 19.69 -3.62 -35.11
CA VAL A 27 19.74 -2.62 -34.03
C VAL A 27 20.59 -1.47 -34.52
N ASP A 28 20.11 -0.24 -34.31
CA ASP A 28 20.92 0.94 -34.56
C ASP A 28 22.01 0.99 -33.47
N ALA A 29 23.28 0.85 -33.84
CA ALA A 29 24.36 0.93 -32.87
C ALA A 29 24.30 2.29 -32.15
N SER A 30 24.08 2.28 -30.83
CA SER A 30 24.04 3.51 -30.03
C SER A 30 25.35 4.25 -30.23
N SER A 31 25.27 5.32 -30.99
CA SER A 31 26.43 6.11 -31.29
C SER A 31 26.59 7.08 -30.11
N ASP A 32 27.35 6.69 -29.09
CA ASP A 32 27.61 7.51 -27.89
C ASP A 32 28.73 8.55 -28.14
N GLY A 33 28.54 9.46 -29.09
CA GLY A 33 29.58 10.45 -29.42
C GLY A 33 29.23 11.39 -30.57
N GLU A 34 30.16 12.27 -30.91
CA GLU A 34 29.86 13.56 -31.55
C GLU A 34 29.02 13.51 -32.85
N PRO A 35 28.09 14.49 -33.03
CA PRO A 35 27.05 14.47 -34.05
C PRO A 35 27.50 14.74 -35.49
N GLN A 36 28.79 14.99 -35.80
CA GLN A 36 29.11 15.66 -37.07
C GLN A 36 29.29 14.80 -38.33
N LYS A 37 29.53 13.48 -38.28
CA LYS A 37 29.60 12.62 -39.50
C LYS A 37 29.27 11.14 -39.27
N ARG A 38 28.17 10.82 -38.58
CA ARG A 38 27.85 9.42 -38.26
C ARG A 38 26.96 8.78 -39.31
N GLN A 39 27.59 7.99 -40.18
CA GLN A 39 26.89 6.92 -40.88
C GLN A 39 26.31 5.97 -39.82
N LYS A 40 24.99 5.80 -39.83
CA LYS A 40 24.27 4.90 -38.92
C LYS A 40 24.72 3.47 -39.23
N THR A 41 25.66 2.95 -38.44
CA THR A 41 26.12 1.57 -38.57
C THR A 41 25.04 0.70 -37.95
N GLN A 42 24.34 -0.07 -38.78
CA GLN A 42 23.32 -1.01 -38.33
C GLN A 42 24.00 -2.35 -38.06
N GLU A 43 23.76 -2.89 -36.88
CA GLU A 43 24.26 -4.21 -36.50
C GLU A 43 23.16 -5.25 -36.68
N ASN A 44 23.50 -6.38 -37.30
CA ASN A 44 22.58 -7.49 -37.48
C ASN A 44 22.47 -8.27 -36.17
N VAL A 45 21.25 -8.49 -35.70
CA VAL A 45 20.99 -9.26 -34.48
C VAL A 45 20.44 -10.63 -34.85
N GLY A 46 21.27 -11.66 -34.67
CA GLY A 46 20.91 -13.05 -34.97
C GLY A 46 20.98 -13.42 -36.46
N GLU A 47 20.51 -14.63 -36.77
CA GLU A 47 20.45 -15.14 -38.14
C GLU A 47 19.24 -14.61 -38.90
N ALA A 48 19.35 -14.48 -40.22
CA ALA A 48 18.22 -14.10 -41.08
C ALA A 48 17.12 -15.16 -41.03
N LEU A 49 15.89 -14.73 -40.72
CA LEU A 49 14.74 -15.60 -40.56
C LEU A 49 14.04 -15.80 -41.92
N PRO A 50 13.90 -17.04 -42.44
CA PRO A 50 13.14 -17.27 -43.67
C PRO A 50 11.66 -16.96 -43.45
N ALA A 51 11.05 -16.28 -44.41
CA ALA A 51 9.67 -15.82 -44.33
C ALA A 51 8.94 -15.92 -45.68
N HIS A 52 7.64 -15.65 -45.63
CA HIS A 52 6.73 -15.76 -46.76
C HIS A 52 6.04 -14.42 -46.97
N SER A 53 6.31 -13.78 -48.10
CA SER A 53 5.84 -12.44 -48.45
C SER A 53 4.31 -12.35 -48.34
N PHE A 54 3.58 -13.37 -48.79
CA PHE A 54 2.12 -13.40 -48.72
C PHE A 54 1.58 -13.35 -47.29
N VAL A 55 2.23 -14.03 -46.32
CA VAL A 55 1.83 -13.99 -44.90
C VAL A 55 2.07 -12.60 -44.32
N LEU A 56 3.24 -12.03 -44.59
CA LEU A 56 3.63 -10.72 -44.09
C LEU A 56 2.74 -9.61 -44.63
N GLN A 57 2.47 -9.61 -45.94
CA GLN A 57 1.62 -8.61 -46.61
C GLN A 57 0.17 -8.64 -46.13
N LEU A 58 -0.39 -9.84 -45.92
CA LEU A 58 -1.77 -9.99 -45.43
C LEU A 58 -1.91 -9.59 -43.95
N SER A 59 -0.83 -9.69 -43.18
CA SER A 59 -0.86 -9.47 -41.74
C SER A 59 -0.50 -8.05 -41.32
N SER A 60 0.19 -7.29 -42.18
CA SER A 60 0.65 -5.94 -41.87
C SER A 60 0.78 -5.07 -43.12
N ALA A 61 0.12 -3.91 -43.09
CA ALA A 61 0.28 -2.88 -44.11
C ALA A 61 1.73 -2.35 -44.17
N ARG A 62 2.42 -2.31 -43.02
CA ARG A 62 3.82 -1.88 -42.95
C ARG A 62 4.75 -2.87 -43.63
N PHE A 63 4.56 -4.18 -43.42
CA PHE A 63 5.34 -5.19 -44.15
C PHE A 63 5.05 -5.17 -45.64
N LYS A 64 3.79 -4.95 -46.03
CA LYS A 64 3.44 -4.79 -47.45
C LYS A 64 4.23 -3.65 -48.09
N TYR A 65 4.17 -2.46 -47.49
CA TYR A 65 4.92 -1.31 -47.97
C TYR A 65 6.44 -1.55 -47.97
N ALA A 66 6.97 -2.18 -46.92
CA ALA A 66 8.41 -2.44 -46.83
C ALA A 66 8.88 -3.42 -47.92
N LEU A 67 8.13 -4.51 -48.18
CA LEU A 67 8.46 -5.48 -49.23
C LEU A 67 8.44 -4.85 -50.64
N GLU A 68 7.49 -3.95 -50.92
CA GLU A 68 7.42 -3.22 -52.20
C GLU A 68 8.64 -2.31 -52.43
N ASN A 69 9.31 -1.88 -51.36
CA ASN A 69 10.48 -0.98 -51.41
C ASN A 69 11.81 -1.69 -51.15
N THR A 70 11.80 -2.99 -50.88
CA THR A 70 12.99 -3.76 -50.52
C THR A 70 13.78 -4.16 -51.77
N ARG A 71 15.11 -4.06 -51.71
CA ARG A 71 15.99 -4.55 -52.77
C ARG A 71 16.28 -6.04 -52.57
N ALA A 72 16.47 -6.76 -53.67
CA ALA A 72 16.93 -8.14 -53.63
C ALA A 72 18.32 -8.22 -52.98
N ASN A 73 18.51 -9.24 -52.14
CA ASN A 73 19.80 -9.62 -51.57
C ASN A 73 20.69 -10.31 -52.63
N ASN A 74 21.87 -10.78 -52.22
CA ASN A 74 22.81 -11.47 -53.11
C ASN A 74 22.24 -12.74 -53.76
N ASP A 75 21.25 -13.36 -53.12
CA ASP A 75 20.55 -14.56 -53.62
C ASP A 75 19.33 -14.21 -54.49
N GLY A 76 19.12 -12.92 -54.79
CA GLY A 76 17.98 -12.44 -55.58
C GLY A 76 16.66 -12.37 -54.80
N GLN A 77 16.65 -12.67 -53.51
CA GLN A 77 15.45 -12.64 -52.66
C GLN A 77 15.32 -11.30 -51.92
N PRO A 78 14.11 -10.74 -51.78
CA PRO A 78 13.91 -9.54 -50.96
C PRO A 78 14.28 -9.80 -49.50
N GLU A 79 15.12 -8.92 -48.94
CA GLU A 79 15.54 -8.99 -47.53
C GLU A 79 14.97 -7.82 -46.73
N LEU A 80 14.03 -8.12 -45.86
CA LEU A 80 13.31 -7.16 -45.06
C LEU A 80 14.08 -6.83 -43.78
N SER A 81 14.57 -5.60 -43.67
CA SER A 81 15.18 -5.09 -42.44
C SER A 81 14.12 -4.68 -41.42
N VAL A 82 14.15 -5.32 -40.26
CA VAL A 82 13.26 -5.04 -39.13
C VAL A 82 14.06 -4.36 -38.02
N PRO A 83 13.75 -3.10 -37.68
CA PRO A 83 14.42 -2.41 -36.59
C PRO A 83 13.94 -2.92 -35.23
N LEU A 84 14.89 -3.31 -34.39
CA LEU A 84 14.74 -3.54 -32.95
C LEU A 84 15.33 -2.35 -32.17
N GLN A 85 14.79 -2.03 -30.99
CA GLN A 85 15.41 -0.98 -30.17
C GLN A 85 16.63 -1.54 -29.43
N GLN A 86 16.54 -2.80 -29.00
CA GLN A 86 17.58 -3.53 -28.28
C GLN A 86 17.66 -4.97 -28.77
N ALA A 87 18.84 -5.59 -28.65
CA ALA A 87 19.08 -6.94 -29.16
C ALA A 87 18.28 -8.03 -28.40
N ASP A 88 17.94 -7.79 -27.14
CA ASP A 88 17.16 -8.67 -26.29
C ASP A 88 15.66 -8.71 -26.66
N GLU A 89 15.22 -7.86 -27.59
CA GLU A 89 13.86 -7.87 -28.15
C GLU A 89 13.67 -8.92 -29.23
N LEU A 90 14.77 -9.52 -29.74
CA LEU A 90 14.72 -10.51 -30.81
C LEU A 90 13.74 -11.67 -30.51
N PRO A 91 13.72 -12.29 -29.32
CA PRO A 91 12.76 -13.35 -29.02
C PRO A 91 11.30 -12.90 -29.11
N ALA A 92 10.99 -11.69 -28.64
CA ALA A 92 9.65 -11.12 -28.69
C ALA A 92 9.23 -10.77 -30.12
N ALA A 93 10.14 -10.22 -30.93
CA ALA A 93 9.89 -9.97 -32.35
C ALA A 93 9.64 -11.27 -33.12
N CYS A 94 10.43 -12.32 -32.84
CA CYS A 94 10.23 -13.65 -33.39
C CYS A 94 8.88 -14.25 -32.96
N ASP A 95 8.45 -14.09 -31.70
CA ASP A 95 7.16 -14.61 -31.24
C ASP A 95 5.97 -13.86 -31.88
N ALA A 96 6.08 -12.54 -32.03
CA ALA A 96 5.09 -11.74 -32.74
C ALA A 96 4.96 -12.14 -34.22
N LEU A 97 6.08 -12.45 -34.89
CA LEU A 97 6.09 -12.97 -36.25
C LEU A 97 5.53 -14.39 -36.30
N ARG A 98 5.87 -15.26 -35.34
CA ARG A 98 5.33 -16.62 -35.21
C ARG A 98 3.81 -16.59 -35.07
N TYR A 99 3.25 -15.61 -34.38
CA TYR A 99 1.80 -15.43 -34.27
C TYR A 99 1.13 -15.30 -35.64
N LEU A 100 1.76 -14.65 -36.62
CA LEU A 100 1.20 -14.51 -37.97
C LEU A 100 0.99 -15.86 -38.69
N TYR A 101 1.81 -16.86 -38.35
CA TYR A 101 1.74 -18.19 -38.93
C TYR A 101 0.89 -19.15 -38.11
N THR A 102 0.99 -19.05 -36.78
CA THR A 102 0.46 -20.05 -35.86
C THR A 102 -0.80 -19.61 -35.12
N ASN A 103 -1.06 -18.30 -35.07
CA ASN A 103 -2.08 -17.68 -34.23
C ASN A 103 -1.95 -18.06 -32.74
N THR A 104 -0.72 -18.31 -32.29
CA THR A 104 -0.35 -18.65 -30.92
C THR A 104 0.88 -17.85 -30.49
N LEU A 105 0.95 -17.49 -29.21
CA LEU A 105 2.08 -16.81 -28.58
C LEU A 105 2.83 -17.82 -27.69
N ALA A 106 4.16 -17.79 -27.72
CA ALA A 106 5.03 -18.69 -26.97
C ALA A 106 5.62 -18.05 -25.70
N SER A 107 5.62 -16.71 -25.60
CA SER A 107 6.10 -15.96 -24.43
C SER A 107 5.39 -16.39 -23.13
N ARG A 108 6.13 -16.39 -22.00
CA ARG A 108 5.67 -16.95 -20.71
C ARG A 108 5.64 -15.95 -19.55
N GLY A 109 5.82 -14.65 -19.81
CA GLY A 109 5.80 -13.63 -18.76
C GLY A 109 5.36 -12.27 -19.28
N PHE A 110 5.01 -11.36 -18.35
CA PHE A 110 4.51 -10.03 -18.69
C PHE A 110 5.54 -9.19 -19.46
N ARG A 111 6.82 -9.26 -19.11
CA ARG A 111 7.88 -8.55 -19.82
C ARG A 111 7.90 -8.92 -21.31
N ASP A 112 7.98 -10.21 -21.61
CA ASP A 112 8.05 -10.70 -22.98
C ASP A 112 6.76 -10.35 -23.74
N MET A 113 5.60 -10.48 -23.11
CA MET A 113 4.33 -10.08 -23.71
C MET A 113 4.25 -8.59 -24.03
N LEU A 114 4.74 -7.72 -23.14
CA LEU A 114 4.78 -6.28 -23.41
C LEU A 114 5.72 -5.96 -24.57
N LEU A 115 6.85 -6.66 -24.70
CA LEU A 115 7.74 -6.53 -25.86
C LEU A 115 7.06 -7.01 -27.15
N VAL A 116 6.38 -8.17 -27.13
CA VAL A 116 5.60 -8.69 -28.26
C VAL A 116 4.52 -7.68 -28.64
N ARG A 117 3.79 -7.14 -27.67
CA ARG A 117 2.74 -6.13 -27.87
C ARG A 117 3.29 -4.87 -28.54
N ARG A 118 4.39 -4.33 -28.00
CA ARG A 118 5.03 -3.12 -28.53
C ARG A 118 5.53 -3.33 -29.95
N TYR A 119 6.18 -4.46 -30.21
CA TYR A 119 6.62 -4.84 -31.55
C TYR A 119 5.44 -5.01 -32.52
N ALA A 120 4.39 -5.71 -32.08
CA ALA A 120 3.17 -5.89 -32.86
C ALA A 120 2.51 -4.56 -33.23
N GLN A 121 2.47 -3.61 -32.30
CA GLN A 121 1.95 -2.26 -32.53
C GLN A 121 2.83 -1.48 -33.52
N GLN A 122 4.16 -1.47 -33.31
CA GLN A 122 5.11 -0.81 -34.21
C GLN A 122 5.01 -1.34 -35.65
N MET A 123 4.85 -2.65 -35.78
CA MET A 123 4.76 -3.33 -37.08
C MET A 123 3.34 -3.46 -37.62
N GLN A 124 2.33 -2.92 -36.92
CA GLN A 124 0.91 -2.99 -37.31
C GLN A 124 0.46 -4.42 -37.62
N LEU A 125 0.81 -5.37 -36.75
CA LEU A 125 0.47 -6.78 -36.90
C LEU A 125 -0.99 -7.02 -36.52
N SER A 126 -1.83 -7.29 -37.53
CA SER A 126 -3.26 -7.45 -37.35
C SER A 126 -3.60 -8.54 -36.33
N GLY A 127 -4.38 -8.16 -35.30
CA GLY A 127 -4.89 -9.07 -34.27
C GLY A 127 -3.87 -9.53 -33.22
N CYS A 128 -2.57 -9.28 -33.40
CA CYS A 128 -1.54 -9.72 -32.46
C CYS A 128 -1.62 -8.96 -31.12
N VAL A 129 -1.78 -7.63 -31.15
CA VAL A 129 -1.94 -6.80 -29.93
C VAL A 129 -3.12 -7.28 -29.09
N GLY A 130 -4.28 -7.53 -29.71
CA GLY A 130 -5.47 -8.02 -29.01
C GLY A 130 -5.29 -9.42 -28.42
N ALA A 131 -4.56 -10.31 -29.09
CA ALA A 131 -4.24 -11.63 -28.56
C ALA A 131 -3.30 -11.57 -27.34
N VAL A 132 -2.32 -10.67 -27.37
CA VAL A 132 -1.42 -10.42 -26.24
C VAL A 132 -2.21 -9.87 -25.04
N ASP A 133 -3.06 -8.85 -25.26
CA ASP A 133 -3.88 -8.26 -24.19
C ASP A 133 -4.85 -9.28 -23.57
N ALA A 134 -5.46 -10.14 -24.40
CA ALA A 134 -6.33 -11.22 -23.92
C ALA A 134 -5.56 -12.27 -23.10
N MET A 135 -4.34 -12.63 -23.51
CA MET A 135 -3.50 -13.58 -22.79
C MET A 135 -3.06 -13.03 -21.43
N MET A 136 -2.57 -11.78 -21.38
CA MET A 136 -2.22 -11.12 -20.12
C MET A 136 -3.44 -11.00 -19.18
N SER A 137 -4.62 -10.66 -19.72
CA SER A 137 -5.86 -10.62 -18.94
C SER A 137 -6.24 -11.99 -18.37
N SER A 138 -6.00 -13.06 -19.13
CA SER A 138 -6.22 -14.45 -18.67
C SER A 138 -5.25 -14.83 -17.55
N TRP A 139 -3.97 -14.44 -17.64
CA TRP A 139 -2.97 -14.69 -16.60
C TRP A 139 -3.31 -14.00 -15.30
N LEU A 140 -3.73 -12.73 -15.37
CA LEU A 140 -4.24 -12.02 -14.21
C LEU A 140 -5.46 -12.77 -13.67
N SER A 141 -6.49 -13.03 -14.47
CA SER A 141 -7.71 -13.70 -13.98
C SER A 141 -7.46 -15.07 -13.31
N THR A 142 -6.50 -15.84 -13.82
CA THR A 142 -6.11 -17.16 -13.28
C THR A 142 -5.07 -17.09 -12.15
N ARG A 143 -4.52 -15.91 -11.86
CA ARG A 143 -3.39 -15.68 -10.92
C ARG A 143 -2.17 -16.53 -11.25
N GLN A 144 -1.96 -16.83 -12.52
CA GLN A 144 -0.80 -17.61 -12.96
C GLN A 144 0.50 -16.80 -12.79
N HIS A 145 0.41 -15.48 -12.86
CA HIS A 145 1.52 -14.54 -12.71
C HIS A 145 1.19 -13.46 -11.69
N ASP A 146 2.23 -12.92 -11.05
CA ASP A 146 2.10 -11.82 -10.10
C ASP A 146 1.91 -10.49 -10.83
N SER A 147 0.84 -9.76 -10.51
CA SER A 147 0.59 -8.41 -11.00
C SER A 147 1.73 -7.42 -10.73
N LEU A 148 2.54 -7.65 -9.69
CA LEU A 148 3.71 -6.83 -9.40
C LEU A 148 4.78 -6.94 -10.51
N GLU A 149 4.91 -8.08 -11.18
CA GLU A 149 5.82 -8.26 -12.32
C GLU A 149 5.41 -7.40 -13.51
N LEU A 150 4.10 -7.25 -13.74
CA LEU A 150 3.58 -6.39 -14.81
C LEU A 150 3.99 -4.94 -14.55
N TYR A 151 3.80 -4.44 -13.34
CA TYR A 151 4.19 -3.08 -12.99
C TYR A 151 5.71 -2.90 -12.98
N ALA A 152 6.51 -3.91 -12.61
CA ALA A 152 7.97 -3.85 -12.72
C ALA A 152 8.45 -3.56 -14.16
N CYS A 153 7.61 -3.87 -15.16
CA CYS A 153 7.84 -3.59 -16.57
C CYS A 153 7.26 -2.23 -17.04
N ASP A 154 7.08 -1.26 -16.14
CA ASP A 154 6.49 0.08 -16.41
C ASP A 154 7.12 0.80 -17.63
N HIS A 155 8.44 0.68 -17.80
CA HIS A 155 9.17 1.26 -18.93
C HIS A 155 8.76 0.72 -20.31
N LEU A 156 8.01 -0.39 -20.36
CA LEU A 156 7.47 -0.97 -21.59
C LEU A 156 6.01 -0.59 -21.84
N PHE A 157 5.37 0.13 -20.92
CA PHE A 157 3.98 0.54 -21.11
C PHE A 157 3.91 1.58 -22.23
N PRO A 158 2.79 1.66 -22.96
CA PRO A 158 2.54 2.75 -23.89
C PRO A 158 2.73 4.09 -23.19
N ALA A 159 3.37 5.04 -23.86
CA ALA A 159 3.42 6.41 -23.40
C ALA A 159 1.98 6.89 -23.19
N ASP A 160 1.71 7.54 -22.06
CA ASP A 160 0.42 8.17 -21.84
C ASP A 160 0.39 9.40 -22.74
N ASP A 161 -0.13 9.29 -23.95
CA ASP A 161 -0.31 10.44 -24.83
C ASP A 161 -1.36 11.35 -24.18
N PRO A 162 -0.96 12.50 -23.58
CA PRO A 162 -1.88 13.32 -22.80
C PRO A 162 -2.96 13.97 -23.68
N GLU A 163 -2.74 14.03 -25.00
CA GLU A 163 -3.65 14.66 -25.95
C GLU A 163 -4.81 13.75 -26.40
N ALA A 164 -4.73 12.43 -26.18
CA ALA A 164 -5.77 11.50 -26.63
C ALA A 164 -7.00 11.45 -25.70
N GLY A 165 -6.94 12.07 -24.52
CA GLY A 165 -7.95 11.93 -23.46
C GLY A 165 -9.05 13.01 -23.42
N GLU A 166 -8.83 14.19 -24.00
CA GLU A 166 -9.76 15.33 -23.85
C GLU A 166 -10.46 15.77 -25.15
N ALA A 167 -10.09 15.20 -26.30
CA ALA A 167 -10.71 15.52 -27.58
C ALA A 167 -12.03 14.77 -27.84
N GLY A 168 -13.11 15.28 -27.25
CA GLY A 168 -14.39 15.49 -27.95
C GLY A 168 -15.25 14.29 -28.37
N GLU A 169 -16.32 14.05 -27.61
CA GLU A 169 -17.55 13.36 -28.05
C GLU A 169 -18.39 14.16 -29.08
N ALA A 170 -17.90 15.28 -29.64
CA ALA A 170 -18.69 16.17 -30.48
C ALA A 170 -18.14 16.31 -31.90
N GLY A 171 -18.87 15.76 -32.88
CA GLY A 171 -18.85 16.22 -34.27
C GLY A 171 -18.20 15.27 -35.28
N GLY A 172 -19.02 14.46 -35.95
CA GLY A 172 -18.57 13.54 -36.98
C GLY A 172 -18.22 14.19 -38.33
N ALA A 173 -17.26 13.59 -39.02
CA ALA A 173 -17.27 13.40 -40.47
C ALA A 173 -16.25 12.29 -40.83
N ALA A 174 -16.68 11.41 -41.73
CA ALA A 174 -16.05 10.13 -42.03
C ALA A 174 -14.83 10.23 -42.95
N GLY A 175 -13.85 9.34 -42.75
CA GLY A 175 -12.83 9.04 -43.77
C GLY A 175 -11.56 8.41 -43.23
N ALA A 176 -11.55 7.08 -43.08
CA ALA A 176 -10.34 6.23 -43.05
C ALA A 176 -9.24 6.59 -42.02
N GLY A 177 -9.43 6.26 -40.73
CA GLY A 177 -8.37 6.34 -39.73
C GLY A 177 -8.59 5.60 -38.39
N THR A 178 -9.63 4.79 -38.23
CA THR A 178 -10.20 4.45 -36.90
C THR A 178 -9.71 3.16 -36.22
N GLN A 179 -8.61 2.52 -36.65
CA GLN A 179 -8.16 1.28 -35.98
C GLN A 179 -7.35 1.52 -34.69
N GLN A 180 -6.68 2.66 -34.52
CA GLN A 180 -5.91 2.95 -33.30
C GLN A 180 -6.77 3.07 -32.03
N GLY A 181 -8.03 3.50 -32.15
CA GLY A 181 -8.91 3.68 -30.98
C GLY A 181 -9.36 2.37 -30.30
N LYS A 182 -9.45 1.26 -31.05
CA LYS A 182 -9.88 -0.03 -30.48
C LYS A 182 -8.74 -0.78 -29.78
N GLU A 183 -7.49 -0.58 -30.18
CA GLU A 183 -6.32 -1.26 -29.61
C GLU A 183 -5.98 -0.79 -28.19
N GLY A 184 -6.33 0.45 -27.84
CA GLY A 184 -6.15 0.95 -26.47
C GLY A 184 -7.10 0.33 -25.45
N VAL A 185 -8.27 -0.17 -25.88
CA VAL A 185 -9.31 -0.69 -24.97
C VAL A 185 -8.86 -2.00 -24.31
N GLY A 186 -8.18 -2.87 -25.06
CA GLY A 186 -7.69 -4.17 -24.55
C GLY A 186 -6.69 -4.00 -23.41
N PHE A 187 -5.65 -3.19 -23.61
CA PHE A 187 -4.62 -2.99 -22.60
C PHE A 187 -5.12 -2.23 -21.36
N ARG A 188 -6.09 -1.31 -21.52
CA ARG A 188 -6.76 -0.68 -20.37
C ARG A 188 -7.46 -1.70 -19.47
N ALA A 189 -8.08 -2.73 -20.04
CA ALA A 189 -8.67 -3.82 -19.27
C ALA A 189 -7.61 -4.64 -18.52
N VAL A 190 -6.45 -4.88 -19.14
CA VAL A 190 -5.29 -5.53 -18.48
C VAL A 190 -4.84 -4.71 -17.26
N LEU A 191 -4.64 -3.40 -17.43
CA LEU A 191 -4.22 -2.51 -16.34
C LEU A 191 -5.27 -2.42 -15.23
N ALA A 192 -6.57 -2.40 -15.56
CA ALA A 192 -7.64 -2.42 -14.57
C ALA A 192 -7.64 -3.72 -13.76
N ALA A 193 -7.46 -4.87 -14.42
CA ALA A 193 -7.35 -6.17 -13.76
C ALA A 193 -6.09 -6.24 -12.87
N ALA A 194 -4.95 -5.75 -13.34
CA ALA A 194 -3.70 -5.71 -12.57
C ALA A 194 -3.82 -4.80 -11.34
N LYS A 195 -4.44 -3.62 -11.50
CA LYS A 195 -4.75 -2.71 -10.38
C LYS A 195 -5.56 -3.41 -9.30
N GLN A 196 -6.63 -4.13 -9.67
CA GLN A 196 -7.43 -4.89 -8.70
C GLN A 196 -6.62 -5.96 -7.96
N GLN A 197 -5.65 -6.62 -8.62
CA GLN A 197 -4.79 -7.59 -7.97
C GLN A 197 -3.80 -6.95 -7.01
N VAL A 198 -3.16 -5.86 -7.41
CA VAL A 198 -2.26 -5.09 -6.55
C VAL A 198 -2.99 -4.62 -5.29
N VAL A 199 -4.20 -4.09 -5.44
CA VAL A 199 -5.03 -3.67 -4.30
C VAL A 199 -5.38 -4.84 -3.40
N ARG A 200 -5.73 -6.01 -3.97
CA ARG A 200 -6.01 -7.23 -3.18
C ARG A 200 -4.78 -7.77 -2.46
N HIS A 201 -3.61 -7.68 -3.09
CA HIS A 201 -2.33 -8.13 -2.53
C HIS A 201 -1.92 -7.30 -1.31
N PHE A 202 -2.00 -5.97 -1.42
CA PHE A 202 -1.66 -5.07 -0.33
C PHE A 202 -2.78 -4.93 0.71
N GLY A 203 -4.04 -5.11 0.31
CA GLY A 203 -5.22 -5.07 1.16
C GLY A 203 -5.56 -3.66 1.65
N ASP A 204 -4.85 -3.22 2.70
CA ASP A 204 -5.07 -1.94 3.36
C ASP A 204 -3.76 -1.26 3.79
N ALA A 205 -3.78 0.07 3.94
CA ALA A 205 -2.60 0.85 4.27
C ALA A 205 -1.97 0.46 5.63
N LEU A 206 -2.78 0.02 6.58
CA LEU A 206 -2.31 -0.39 7.91
C LEU A 206 -1.53 -1.70 7.83
N ALA A 207 -2.01 -2.67 7.05
CA ALA A 207 -1.34 -3.93 6.79
C ALA A 207 0.01 -3.70 6.09
N VAL A 208 0.05 -2.82 5.08
CA VAL A 208 1.29 -2.45 4.38
C VAL A 208 2.30 -1.80 5.33
N LEU A 209 1.86 -0.88 6.19
CA LEU A 209 2.76 -0.18 7.11
C LEU A 209 3.18 -1.02 8.33
N GLY A 210 2.38 -2.03 8.69
CA GLY A 210 2.61 -2.90 9.85
C GLY A 210 3.39 -4.18 9.54
N ARG A 211 3.39 -4.66 8.29
CA ARG A 211 4.11 -5.88 7.87
C ARG A 211 5.38 -5.52 7.06
N PRO A 212 6.59 -5.80 7.57
CA PRO A 212 7.84 -5.44 6.89
C PRO A 212 7.95 -5.97 5.46
N GLU A 213 7.42 -7.16 5.18
CA GLU A 213 7.48 -7.79 3.86
C GLU A 213 6.61 -7.03 2.85
N LEU A 214 5.35 -6.73 3.22
CA LEU A 214 4.44 -5.94 2.38
C LEU A 214 4.96 -4.51 2.21
N GLN A 215 5.54 -3.94 3.26
CA GLN A 215 6.18 -2.64 3.18
C GLN A 215 7.31 -2.64 2.15
N ALA A 216 8.24 -3.59 2.24
CA ALA A 216 9.37 -3.69 1.31
C ALA A 216 8.89 -3.81 -0.14
N GLN A 217 7.85 -4.62 -0.38
CA GLN A 217 7.22 -4.77 -1.70
C GLN A 217 6.56 -3.46 -2.17
N ALA A 218 5.82 -2.76 -1.32
CA ALA A 218 5.20 -1.48 -1.65
C ALA A 218 6.24 -0.38 -1.95
N LEU A 219 7.36 -0.35 -1.21
CA LEU A 219 8.46 0.58 -1.45
C LEU A 219 9.23 0.27 -2.75
N ALA A 220 9.24 -1.01 -3.17
CA ALA A 220 9.84 -1.44 -4.43
C ALA A 220 8.96 -1.14 -5.66
N LEU A 221 7.65 -0.88 -5.48
CA LEU A 221 6.72 -0.59 -6.57
C LEU A 221 7.20 0.58 -7.45
N PRO A 222 7.22 0.44 -8.77
CA PRO A 222 7.45 1.58 -9.66
C PRO A 222 6.32 2.60 -9.54
N ALA A 223 6.55 3.80 -10.04
CA ALA A 223 5.63 4.93 -9.87
C ALA A 223 4.20 4.60 -10.33
N ARG A 224 4.01 4.01 -11.51
CA ARG A 224 2.67 3.63 -11.99
C ARG A 224 1.99 2.56 -11.12
N GLY A 225 2.75 1.65 -10.52
CA GLY A 225 2.23 0.65 -9.59
C GLY A 225 1.73 1.30 -8.30
N LEU A 226 2.49 2.26 -7.77
CA LEU A 226 2.05 3.05 -6.62
C LEU A 226 0.86 3.95 -6.98
N GLU A 227 0.86 4.61 -8.15
CA GLU A 227 -0.27 5.40 -8.64
C GLU A 227 -1.54 4.53 -8.70
N ALA A 228 -1.47 3.33 -9.29
CA ALA A 228 -2.60 2.40 -9.36
C ALA A 228 -3.12 1.98 -7.98
N LEU A 229 -2.22 1.73 -7.02
CA LEU A 229 -2.58 1.43 -5.63
C LEU A 229 -3.29 2.62 -4.96
N LEU A 230 -2.71 3.82 -5.07
CA LEU A 230 -3.23 5.05 -4.46
C LEU A 230 -4.48 5.60 -5.16
N GLU A 231 -4.73 5.27 -6.42
CA GLU A 231 -5.94 5.67 -7.13
C GLU A 231 -7.14 4.79 -6.73
N ALA A 232 -6.92 3.57 -6.22
CA ALA A 232 -8.01 2.64 -5.92
C ALA A 232 -8.80 3.03 -4.66
N ASP A 233 -10.13 3.14 -4.80
CA ASP A 233 -11.05 3.29 -3.66
C ASP A 233 -11.08 2.07 -2.74
N ASP A 234 -10.82 0.89 -3.31
CA ASP A 234 -10.78 -0.39 -2.59
C ASP A 234 -9.51 -0.61 -1.77
N PHE A 235 -8.47 0.23 -1.95
CA PHE A 235 -7.30 0.21 -1.08
C PHE A 235 -7.70 0.86 0.24
N ALA A 236 -8.05 0.02 1.21
CA ALA A 236 -8.63 0.50 2.45
C ALA A 236 -7.61 1.27 3.28
N THR A 237 -8.07 2.26 4.03
CA THR A 237 -7.22 3.02 4.95
C THR A 237 -7.94 3.27 6.26
N ASP A 238 -7.18 3.36 7.34
CA ASP A 238 -7.69 3.78 8.64
C ASP A 238 -7.85 5.31 8.73
N ASP A 239 -6.92 6.04 8.12
CA ASP A 239 -6.90 7.49 7.94
C ASP A 239 -6.12 7.81 6.66
N GLU A 240 -6.44 8.89 5.93
CA GLU A 240 -5.65 9.23 4.74
C GLU A 240 -4.20 9.60 5.10
N ALA A 241 -3.92 9.92 6.38
CA ALA A 241 -2.56 10.13 6.86
C ALA A 241 -1.67 8.89 6.71
N SER A 242 -2.24 7.68 6.77
CA SER A 242 -1.51 6.44 6.52
C SER A 242 -1.10 6.33 5.05
N VAL A 243 -1.94 6.79 4.12
CA VAL A 243 -1.61 6.87 2.69
C VAL A 243 -0.48 7.88 2.45
N LEU A 244 -0.56 9.06 3.06
CA LEU A 244 0.50 10.07 2.96
C LEU A 244 1.83 9.57 3.56
N LEU A 245 1.79 8.84 4.67
CA LEU A 245 2.97 8.20 5.26
C LEU A 245 3.56 7.13 4.34
N LEU A 246 2.73 6.30 3.71
CA LEU A 246 3.19 5.31 2.73
C LEU A 246 3.91 5.98 1.56
N LEU A 247 3.32 7.05 1.01
CA LEU A 247 3.94 7.84 -0.05
C LEU A 247 5.27 8.45 0.40
N ALA A 248 5.33 9.02 1.62
CA ALA A 248 6.55 9.60 2.15
C ALA A 248 7.68 8.56 2.28
N ARG A 249 7.38 7.38 2.83
CA ARG A 249 8.34 6.28 2.92
C ARG A 249 8.81 5.81 1.53
N TRP A 250 7.92 5.76 0.54
CA TRP A 250 8.28 5.43 -0.84
C TRP A 250 9.23 6.45 -1.47
N VAL A 251 8.94 7.75 -1.30
CA VAL A 251 9.81 8.83 -1.78
C VAL A 251 11.20 8.75 -1.15
N GLU A 252 11.29 8.48 0.15
CA GLU A 252 12.57 8.28 0.84
C GLU A 252 13.33 7.05 0.32
N ALA A 253 12.64 5.92 0.11
CA ALA A 253 13.24 4.73 -0.46
C ALA A 253 13.82 4.99 -1.86
N ARG A 254 13.12 5.77 -2.70
CA ARG A 254 13.60 6.16 -4.04
C ARG A 254 14.82 7.07 -3.99
N ARG A 255 14.84 8.03 -3.07
CA ARG A 255 16.01 8.88 -2.83
C ARG A 255 17.21 8.05 -2.36
N ALA A 256 17.01 7.12 -1.43
CA ALA A 256 18.06 6.23 -0.94
C ALA A 256 18.63 5.32 -2.04
N ALA A 257 17.79 4.89 -2.98
CA ALA A 257 18.19 4.12 -4.16
C ALA A 257 18.88 4.95 -5.27
N HIS A 258 19.18 6.23 -5.04
CA HIS A 258 19.76 7.15 -6.02
C HIS A 258 18.95 7.26 -7.33
N SER A 259 17.64 7.03 -7.25
CA SER A 259 16.71 7.14 -8.37
C SER A 259 15.75 8.29 -8.07
N PRO A 260 16.11 9.55 -8.40
CA PRO A 260 15.27 10.70 -8.11
C PRO A 260 13.95 10.57 -8.87
N VAL A 261 12.84 10.74 -8.16
CA VAL A 261 11.51 10.69 -8.76
C VAL A 261 11.29 12.00 -9.52
N PRO A 262 10.93 11.98 -10.81
CA PRO A 262 10.61 13.19 -11.55
C PRO A 262 9.49 13.98 -10.87
N GLU A 263 9.59 15.31 -10.86
CA GLU A 263 8.62 16.20 -10.19
C GLU A 263 7.19 16.01 -10.72
N ALA A 264 7.04 15.76 -12.02
CA ALA A 264 5.74 15.47 -12.63
C ALA A 264 5.10 14.20 -12.05
N VAL A 265 5.89 13.16 -11.78
CA VAL A 265 5.43 11.90 -11.17
C VAL A 265 5.04 12.14 -9.71
N LEU A 266 5.87 12.84 -8.94
CA LEU A 266 5.54 13.19 -7.55
C LEU A 266 4.26 14.02 -7.47
N THR A 267 4.08 14.98 -8.38
CA THR A 267 2.88 15.81 -8.43
C THR A 267 1.63 14.96 -8.68
N ARG A 268 1.68 14.00 -9.61
CA ARG A 268 0.57 13.06 -9.85
C ARG A 268 0.27 12.22 -8.61
N LEU A 269 1.29 11.64 -7.98
CA LEU A 269 1.13 10.85 -6.75
C LEU A 269 0.54 11.70 -5.60
N CYS A 270 1.02 12.93 -5.40
CA CYS A 270 0.48 13.84 -4.40
C CYS A 270 -0.99 14.20 -4.65
N ARG A 271 -1.41 14.25 -5.92
CA ARG A 271 -2.82 14.46 -6.30
C ARG A 271 -3.74 13.29 -5.93
N LEU A 272 -3.21 12.10 -5.72
CA LEU A 272 -3.99 10.92 -5.31
C LEU A 272 -4.28 10.88 -3.80
N VAL A 273 -3.64 11.72 -2.99
CA VAL A 273 -3.90 11.80 -1.55
C VAL A 273 -5.16 12.64 -1.30
N ARG A 274 -6.14 12.08 -0.62
CA ARG A 274 -7.42 12.74 -0.32
C ARG A 274 -7.26 13.74 0.82
N LEU A 275 -6.70 14.90 0.53
CA LEU A 275 -6.32 15.89 1.55
C LEU A 275 -7.45 16.25 2.52
N THR A 276 -8.69 16.33 2.03
CA THR A 276 -9.87 16.59 2.87
C THR A 276 -10.19 15.50 3.90
N ARG A 277 -9.54 14.33 3.79
CA ARG A 277 -9.66 13.17 4.68
C ARG A 277 -8.43 12.93 5.55
N LEU A 278 -7.41 13.79 5.45
CA LEU A 278 -6.31 13.81 6.40
C LEU A 278 -6.81 14.28 7.77
N ASN A 279 -6.33 13.66 8.85
CA ASN A 279 -6.59 14.19 10.18
C ASN A 279 -6.00 15.61 10.37
N SER A 280 -6.56 16.35 11.34
CA SER A 280 -6.20 17.75 11.63
C SER A 280 -4.70 17.92 11.93
N ALA A 281 -4.08 16.92 12.56
CA ALA A 281 -2.67 16.95 12.89
C ALA A 281 -1.80 17.00 11.63
N TYR A 282 -2.15 16.17 10.64
CA TYR A 282 -1.47 16.11 9.36
C TYR A 282 -1.71 17.37 8.52
N LEU A 283 -2.96 17.84 8.44
CA LEU A 283 -3.30 19.05 7.70
C LEU A 283 -2.61 20.30 8.26
N THR A 284 -2.54 20.43 9.59
CA THR A 284 -2.06 21.65 10.26
C THR A 284 -0.56 21.65 10.49
N PHE A 285 0.04 20.50 10.83
CA PHE A 285 1.44 20.45 11.28
C PHE A 285 2.39 19.73 10.31
N VAL A 286 1.92 18.69 9.60
CA VAL A 286 2.80 17.86 8.76
C VAL A 286 2.84 18.39 7.34
N LEU A 287 1.69 18.42 6.65
CA LEU A 287 1.56 18.79 5.24
C LEU A 287 2.26 20.11 4.87
N PRO A 288 2.14 21.21 5.65
CA PRO A 288 2.76 22.50 5.29
C PRO A 288 4.30 22.47 5.32
N ARG A 289 4.89 21.43 5.91
CA ARG A 289 6.34 21.28 6.08
C ARG A 289 6.94 20.24 5.12
N ILE A 290 6.12 19.55 4.33
CA ILE A 290 6.60 18.57 3.34
C ILE A 290 7.11 19.31 2.10
N GLY A 291 8.43 19.51 1.98
CA GLY A 291 9.01 20.26 0.86
C GLY A 291 8.86 19.63 -0.54
N TRP A 292 8.51 18.35 -0.63
CA TRP A 292 8.28 17.65 -1.91
C TRP A 292 6.80 17.53 -2.27
N PHE A 293 5.89 17.95 -1.39
CA PHE A 293 4.45 17.92 -1.66
C PHE A 293 4.07 19.22 -2.35
N ALA A 294 3.73 19.14 -3.64
CA ALA A 294 3.39 20.29 -4.45
C ALA A 294 1.98 20.82 -4.12
N ILE A 295 1.87 21.52 -2.99
CA ILE A 295 0.67 22.26 -2.58
C ILE A 295 1.00 23.73 -2.34
N LEU A 296 0.25 24.62 -2.96
CA LEU A 296 0.41 26.06 -2.77
C LEU A 296 -0.25 26.50 -1.45
N PRO A 297 0.26 27.57 -0.80
CA PRO A 297 -0.31 28.03 0.47
C PRO A 297 -1.81 28.36 0.42
N HIS A 298 -2.31 28.90 -0.70
CA HIS A 298 -3.74 29.20 -0.88
C HIS A 298 -4.57 27.92 -1.08
N GLU A 299 -4.05 26.91 -1.80
CA GLU A 299 -4.68 25.59 -1.92
C GLU A 299 -4.81 24.92 -0.55
N LEU A 300 -3.75 24.97 0.26
CA LEU A 300 -3.77 24.46 1.63
C LEU A 300 -4.81 25.18 2.50
N ALA A 301 -4.85 26.52 2.44
CA ALA A 301 -5.83 27.30 3.18
C ALA A 301 -7.27 26.96 2.77
N PHE A 302 -7.51 26.72 1.47
CA PHE A 302 -8.80 26.26 0.97
C PHE A 302 -9.13 24.86 1.46
N VAL A 303 -8.21 23.89 1.37
CA VAL A 303 -8.41 22.52 1.87
C VAL A 303 -8.75 22.52 3.36
N LEU A 304 -8.07 23.32 4.18
CA LEU A 304 -8.37 23.45 5.61
C LEU A 304 -9.80 23.92 5.87
N ARG A 305 -10.25 24.95 5.16
CA ARG A 305 -11.62 25.48 5.27
C ARG A 305 -12.65 24.46 4.79
N TYR A 306 -12.38 23.81 3.68
CA TYR A 306 -13.25 22.80 3.09
C TYR A 306 -13.40 21.58 4.01
N ALA A 307 -12.28 21.08 4.57
CA ALA A 307 -12.29 19.96 5.50
C ALA A 307 -13.05 20.29 6.79
N ALA A 308 -12.87 21.50 7.35
CA ALA A 308 -13.60 21.96 8.52
C ALA A 308 -15.12 22.05 8.28
N ALA A 309 -15.52 22.58 7.11
CA ALA A 309 -16.91 22.63 6.69
C ALA A 309 -17.51 21.21 6.54
N ALA A 310 -16.77 20.30 5.91
CA ALA A 310 -17.21 18.92 5.69
C ALA A 310 -17.35 18.15 7.01
N ALA A 311 -16.44 18.33 7.95
CA ALA A 311 -16.51 17.74 9.28
C ALA A 311 -17.73 18.25 10.06
N THR A 312 -18.01 19.56 9.98
CA THR A 312 -19.19 20.17 10.62
C THR A 312 -20.49 19.58 10.05
N HIS A 313 -20.56 19.40 8.73
CA HIS A 313 -21.72 18.78 8.08
C HIS A 313 -21.90 17.32 8.47
N ALA A 314 -20.81 16.55 8.53
CA ALA A 314 -20.84 15.15 8.95
C ALA A 314 -21.33 15.02 10.40
N ALA A 315 -20.80 15.84 11.32
CA ALA A 315 -21.22 15.85 12.72
C ALA A 315 -22.71 16.19 12.88
N ALA A 316 -23.21 17.20 12.14
CA ALA A 316 -24.63 17.55 12.13
C ALA A 316 -25.51 16.42 11.59
N SER A 317 -25.07 15.73 10.54
CA SER A 317 -25.79 14.60 9.94
C SER A 317 -25.87 13.40 10.90
N THR A 318 -24.78 13.08 11.60
CA THR A 318 -24.75 12.01 12.60
C THR A 318 -25.63 12.34 13.80
N ALA A 319 -25.61 13.60 14.28
CA ALA A 319 -26.48 14.05 15.37
C ALA A 319 -27.96 13.96 14.98
N ALA A 320 -28.32 14.32 13.74
CA ALA A 320 -29.67 14.18 13.23
C ALA A 320 -30.12 12.72 13.12
N ALA A 321 -29.24 11.82 12.65
CA ALA A 321 -29.53 10.39 12.58
C ALA A 321 -29.73 9.75 13.97
N ALA A 322 -28.95 10.17 14.97
CA ALA A 322 -29.06 9.68 16.34
C ALA A 322 -30.34 10.15 17.06
N ALA A 323 -30.91 11.30 16.67
CA ALA A 323 -32.12 11.85 17.29
C ALA A 323 -33.41 11.04 16.99
N GLY A 324 -33.37 10.14 15.99
CA GLY A 324 -34.51 9.30 15.61
C GLY A 324 -35.72 10.06 15.05
N PRO A 325 -36.70 9.38 14.44
CA PRO A 325 -37.86 10.01 13.78
C PRO A 325 -38.97 10.50 14.75
N ALA A 326 -38.77 10.48 16.07
CA ALA A 326 -39.87 10.45 17.04
C ALA A 326 -40.26 11.80 17.68
N ALA A 327 -39.66 12.93 17.30
CA ALA A 327 -40.10 14.23 17.81
C ALA A 327 -40.03 15.32 16.72
N PRO A 328 -41.12 16.06 16.44
CA PRO A 328 -41.02 17.27 15.65
C PRO A 328 -40.06 18.24 16.38
N PRO A 329 -39.03 18.77 15.69
CA PRO A 329 -38.06 19.63 16.34
C PRO A 329 -38.79 20.85 16.92
N PRO A 330 -38.50 21.26 18.17
CA PRO A 330 -38.97 22.53 18.67
C PRO A 330 -38.50 23.61 17.71
N ALA A 331 -39.42 24.49 17.31
CA ALA A 331 -39.17 25.62 16.42
C ALA A 331 -38.21 26.64 17.08
N LEU A 332 -36.94 26.27 17.18
CA LEU A 332 -35.85 27.12 17.63
C LEU A 332 -35.09 27.56 16.39
N VAL A 333 -35.31 28.82 16.02
CA VAL A 333 -34.57 29.68 15.07
C VAL A 333 -33.49 28.95 14.26
N ALA A 334 -33.91 28.54 13.06
CA ALA A 334 -33.07 27.95 12.03
C ALA A 334 -31.99 28.92 11.53
N GLY A 335 -30.80 28.84 12.10
CA GLY A 335 -29.55 29.35 11.52
C GLY A 335 -28.54 28.23 11.19
N GLY A 336 -28.85 26.97 11.51
CA GLY A 336 -27.90 25.85 11.55
C GLY A 336 -27.85 24.92 10.32
N GLY A 337 -28.59 25.18 9.25
CA GLY A 337 -28.63 24.32 8.04
C GLY A 337 -27.42 24.46 7.10
N GLY A 338 -26.35 25.14 7.51
CA GLY A 338 -25.35 25.69 6.60
C GLY A 338 -24.22 24.76 6.17
N GLY A 339 -23.94 23.64 6.87
CA GLY A 339 -22.70 22.87 6.63
C GLY A 339 -22.57 22.33 5.21
N GLY A 340 -23.61 21.64 4.71
CA GLY A 340 -23.62 21.04 3.37
C GLY A 340 -23.68 22.09 2.27
N ALA A 341 -24.56 23.09 2.47
CA ALA A 341 -24.66 24.25 1.59
C ALA A 341 -23.35 25.08 1.54
N LEU A 342 -22.54 25.06 2.60
CA LEU A 342 -21.26 25.76 2.65
C LEU A 342 -20.16 24.97 1.95
N CYS A 343 -20.12 23.64 2.06
CA CYS A 343 -19.22 22.81 1.23
C CYS A 343 -19.56 22.92 -0.26
N GLU A 344 -20.84 22.82 -0.62
CA GLU A 344 -21.31 22.98 -2.00
C GLU A 344 -21.10 24.40 -2.51
N GLY A 345 -21.36 25.42 -1.68
CA GLY A 345 -21.14 26.83 -1.99
C GLY A 345 -19.67 27.16 -2.19
N LEU A 346 -18.78 26.65 -1.34
CA LEU A 346 -17.33 26.78 -1.51
C LEU A 346 -16.86 26.07 -2.79
N ALA A 347 -17.32 24.85 -3.04
CA ALA A 347 -16.98 24.10 -4.25
C ALA A 347 -17.47 24.80 -5.53
N ALA A 348 -18.68 25.36 -5.51
CA ALA A 348 -19.26 26.06 -6.65
C ALA A 348 -18.53 27.39 -6.94
N THR A 349 -18.20 28.15 -5.89
CA THR A 349 -17.51 29.44 -6.01
C THR A 349 -16.09 29.26 -6.55
N MET A 350 -15.44 28.14 -6.23
CA MET A 350 -14.02 27.92 -6.48
C MET A 350 -13.74 26.93 -7.62
N LYS A 351 -14.78 26.49 -8.35
CA LYS A 351 -14.66 25.50 -9.43
C LYS A 351 -13.76 25.96 -10.58
N ASP A 352 -13.70 27.26 -10.83
CA ASP A 352 -12.89 27.84 -11.91
C ASP A 352 -11.43 28.05 -11.50
N GLU A 353 -11.16 28.17 -10.19
CA GLU A 353 -9.81 28.41 -9.64
C GLU A 353 -9.12 27.09 -9.24
N TYR A 354 -9.88 26.11 -8.74
CA TYR A 354 -9.35 24.81 -8.28
C TYR A 354 -9.97 23.65 -9.04
N LYS A 355 -9.15 22.64 -9.36
CA LYS A 355 -9.61 21.41 -9.99
C LYS A 355 -10.40 20.57 -8.98
N MET A 356 -11.68 20.89 -8.78
CA MET A 356 -12.55 20.19 -7.82
C MET A 356 -12.75 18.70 -8.14
N GLY A 357 -12.48 18.27 -9.38
CA GLY A 357 -12.41 16.84 -9.75
C GLY A 357 -11.12 16.13 -9.30
N SER A 358 -10.20 16.85 -8.64
CA SER A 358 -8.99 16.27 -8.05
C SER A 358 -9.35 15.31 -6.91
N PRO A 359 -8.66 14.17 -6.78
CA PRO A 359 -8.85 13.26 -5.65
C PRO A 359 -8.60 13.91 -4.28
N TRP A 360 -7.92 15.06 -4.20
CA TRP A 360 -7.81 15.88 -2.99
C TRP A 360 -9.14 16.10 -2.27
N TYR A 361 -10.21 16.29 -3.04
CA TYR A 361 -11.56 16.57 -2.55
C TYR A 361 -12.48 15.34 -2.61
N GLY A 362 -11.92 14.16 -2.90
CA GLY A 362 -12.68 12.92 -3.07
C GLY A 362 -13.35 12.40 -1.79
N SER A 363 -14.31 11.50 -1.96
CA SER A 363 -14.91 10.71 -0.88
C SER A 363 -13.85 9.92 -0.10
N PRO A 364 -14.09 9.51 1.16
CA PRO A 364 -13.15 8.64 1.87
C PRO A 364 -12.92 7.31 1.12
N ARG A 365 -11.74 6.71 1.28
CA ARG A 365 -11.51 5.32 0.87
C ARG A 365 -12.33 4.37 1.74
N ARG A 366 -12.38 3.10 1.34
CA ARG A 366 -12.90 2.05 2.22
C ARG A 366 -12.19 2.11 3.58
N GLN A 367 -12.97 2.16 4.65
CA GLN A 367 -12.44 2.20 6.01
C GLN A 367 -11.81 0.83 6.35
N ALA A 368 -10.54 0.83 6.78
CA ALA A 368 -9.81 -0.39 7.16
C ALA A 368 -10.14 -0.86 8.59
N LEU A 369 -10.59 0.07 9.45
CA LEU A 369 -11.00 -0.24 10.81
C LEU A 369 -12.46 -0.72 10.85
N PRO A 370 -12.78 -1.87 11.46
CA PRO A 370 -14.17 -2.24 11.70
C PRO A 370 -14.83 -1.22 12.64
N SER A 371 -16.16 -1.24 12.73
CA SER A 371 -16.92 -0.30 13.57
C SER A 371 -16.52 -0.35 15.06
N GLY A 372 -16.16 -1.53 15.57
CA GLY A 372 -15.64 -1.72 16.93
C GLY A 372 -14.16 -1.36 17.12
N GLY A 373 -13.49 -0.96 16.03
CA GLY A 373 -12.05 -0.71 16.00
C GLY A 373 -11.21 -1.97 15.83
N ARG A 374 -9.94 -1.78 15.48
CA ARG A 374 -8.96 -2.87 15.31
C ARG A 374 -8.11 -2.98 16.57
N SER A 375 -8.14 -4.13 17.23
CA SER A 375 -7.35 -4.41 18.42
C SER A 375 -6.00 -5.03 18.06
N VAL A 376 -4.91 -4.48 18.59
CA VAL A 376 -3.56 -5.06 18.47
C VAL A 376 -3.06 -5.42 19.87
N ARG A 377 -2.74 -6.70 20.07
CA ARG A 377 -2.20 -7.18 21.34
C ARG A 377 -0.78 -6.70 21.54
N TRP A 378 -0.46 -6.38 22.78
CA TRP A 378 0.90 -6.08 23.19
C TRP A 378 1.24 -6.77 24.51
N HIS A 379 2.51 -7.03 24.74
CA HIS A 379 2.98 -7.61 25.99
C HIS A 379 4.33 -7.04 26.45
N VAL A 380 4.65 -7.26 27.72
CA VAL A 380 5.97 -7.04 28.34
C VAL A 380 6.41 -8.33 29.00
N GLU A 381 7.63 -8.77 28.74
CA GLU A 381 8.16 -10.03 29.27
C GLU A 381 8.49 -9.94 30.76
N ARG A 382 8.26 -11.02 31.51
CA ARG A 382 8.60 -11.12 32.94
C ARG A 382 10.08 -10.85 33.21
N SER A 383 10.98 -11.29 32.33
CA SER A 383 12.41 -11.07 32.48
C SER A 383 12.77 -9.57 32.42
N GLU A 384 12.13 -8.82 31.52
CA GLU A 384 12.31 -7.36 31.40
C GLU A 384 11.74 -6.65 32.63
N LEU A 385 10.55 -7.06 33.06
CA LEU A 385 9.93 -6.54 34.28
C LEU A 385 10.82 -6.79 35.51
N GLN A 386 11.33 -8.00 35.66
CA GLN A 386 12.23 -8.37 36.75
C GLN A 386 13.53 -7.55 36.71
N ALA A 387 14.13 -7.37 35.53
CA ALA A 387 15.33 -6.55 35.36
C ALA A 387 15.07 -5.08 35.74
N ALA A 388 13.92 -4.52 35.34
CA ALA A 388 13.54 -3.15 35.70
C ALA A 388 13.31 -2.99 37.20
N LEU A 389 12.65 -3.96 37.86
CA LEU A 389 12.44 -3.94 39.31
C LEU A 389 13.78 -4.05 40.08
N ALA A 390 14.67 -4.93 39.62
CA ALA A 390 16.00 -5.10 40.21
C ALA A 390 16.86 -3.83 40.12
N SER A 391 16.77 -3.08 39.01
CA SER A 391 17.53 -1.83 38.80
C SER A 391 17.28 -0.77 39.88
N GLY A 392 16.10 -0.77 40.48
CA GLY A 392 15.70 0.19 41.49
C GLY A 392 15.44 1.62 41.04
N ALA A 393 15.70 1.93 39.76
CA ALA A 393 15.37 3.21 39.18
C ALA A 393 13.91 3.25 38.70
N LYS A 394 13.39 4.47 38.50
CA LYS A 394 12.18 4.67 37.71
C LYS A 394 12.46 4.25 36.27
N THR A 395 11.88 3.13 35.86
CA THR A 395 12.12 2.52 34.55
C THR A 395 10.82 2.47 33.74
N TYR A 396 10.94 2.63 32.43
CA TYR A 396 9.85 2.43 31.50
C TYR A 396 10.13 1.21 30.65
N LEU A 397 9.30 0.19 30.79
CA LEU A 397 9.30 -1.03 30.00
C LEU A 397 8.56 -0.78 28.70
N GLN A 398 9.16 -1.15 27.58
CA GLN A 398 8.56 -1.00 26.26
C GLN A 398 7.70 -2.23 25.95
N GLY A 399 6.43 -2.01 25.63
CA GLY A 399 5.55 -3.06 25.14
C GLY A 399 5.96 -3.52 23.73
N ARG A 400 5.80 -4.81 23.46
CA ARG A 400 5.96 -5.42 22.14
C ARG A 400 4.61 -5.83 21.59
N PHE A 401 4.31 -5.42 20.36
CA PHE A 401 3.10 -5.77 19.64
C PHE A 401 3.26 -7.13 18.94
N GLU A 402 2.20 -7.91 18.97
CA GLU A 402 2.11 -9.17 18.22
C GLU A 402 1.83 -8.84 16.75
N THR A 403 2.79 -9.10 15.87
CA THR A 403 2.72 -8.75 14.42
C THR A 403 1.85 -9.70 13.61
N GLY A 404 1.29 -10.73 14.24
CA GLY A 404 0.17 -11.49 13.70
C GLY A 404 -1.10 -10.66 13.84
N LEU A 405 -1.31 -9.69 12.95
CA LEU A 405 -2.68 -9.36 12.54
C LEU A 405 -3.24 -10.67 12.02
N GLY A 406 -3.89 -11.43 12.91
CA GLY A 406 -4.62 -12.62 12.52
C GLY A 406 -5.48 -12.19 11.36
N GLU A 407 -5.36 -12.88 10.23
CA GLU A 407 -6.44 -12.84 9.25
C GLU A 407 -7.67 -13.22 10.07
N ASP A 408 -8.52 -12.25 10.38
CA ASP A 408 -9.65 -12.41 11.27
C ASP A 408 -10.47 -13.59 10.73
N GLY A 409 -10.23 -14.78 11.29
CA GLY A 409 -11.12 -15.91 11.19
C GLY A 409 -12.43 -15.39 11.73
N GLY A 410 -13.40 -15.24 10.82
CA GLY A 410 -14.59 -14.42 11.00
C GLY A 410 -15.18 -14.55 12.39
N ALA A 411 -15.67 -13.42 12.89
CA ALA A 411 -16.55 -13.38 14.05
C ALA A 411 -17.68 -14.40 13.84
N GLY A 412 -17.49 -15.60 14.36
CA GLY A 412 -18.47 -16.66 14.41
C GLY A 412 -19.53 -16.23 15.39
N GLU A 413 -20.68 -15.86 14.84
CA GLU A 413 -21.94 -15.70 15.55
C GLU A 413 -22.19 -16.90 16.47
N ASP A 414 -22.52 -16.60 17.72
CA ASP A 414 -23.48 -17.30 18.58
C ASP A 414 -23.65 -18.82 18.35
N GLY A 415 -22.76 -19.59 18.95
CA GLY A 415 -22.92 -21.02 19.19
C GLY A 415 -22.93 -21.32 20.69
N ALA A 416 -24.01 -20.96 21.38
CA ALA A 416 -24.31 -21.52 22.68
C ALA A 416 -24.71 -22.99 22.51
N GLU A 417 -23.83 -23.93 22.85
CA GLU A 417 -24.18 -25.20 23.51
C GLU A 417 -22.92 -25.97 23.95
N GLY A 418 -23.00 -26.56 25.14
CA GLY A 418 -21.87 -27.12 25.88
C GLY A 418 -21.13 -28.25 25.16
N GLY A 419 -19.80 -28.14 25.14
CA GLY A 419 -18.89 -29.20 24.73
C GLY A 419 -17.61 -29.19 25.57
N ASP A 420 -17.26 -30.36 26.10
CA ASP A 420 -16.16 -30.65 27.04
C ASP A 420 -14.77 -30.06 26.66
N PRO A 421 -14.05 -29.42 27.59
CA PRO A 421 -12.78 -28.74 27.30
C PRO A 421 -11.50 -29.63 27.39
N HIS A 422 -11.54 -30.93 27.08
CA HIS A 422 -10.39 -31.84 27.31
C HIS A 422 -9.80 -32.62 26.13
N LYS A 423 -10.04 -32.21 24.88
CA LYS A 423 -9.31 -32.77 23.73
C LYS A 423 -8.95 -31.71 22.69
N GLY A 424 -7.73 -31.18 22.79
CA GLY A 424 -7.09 -30.37 21.76
C GLY A 424 -5.64 -30.82 21.58
N GLY A 425 -5.34 -31.42 20.43
CA GLY A 425 -4.06 -32.07 20.11
C GLY A 425 -2.88 -31.11 20.06
N ALA A 426 -1.75 -31.61 20.55
CA ALA A 426 -0.44 -30.99 20.46
C ALA A 426 0.06 -30.96 19.00
N GLY A 427 -0.30 -29.92 18.27
CA GLY A 427 0.39 -29.53 17.03
C GLY A 427 1.63 -28.72 17.39
N ALA A 428 2.76 -29.40 17.62
CA ALA A 428 4.06 -28.77 17.83
C ALA A 428 4.59 -28.19 16.50
N GLY A 429 4.09 -27.02 16.12
CA GLY A 429 4.75 -26.16 15.13
C GLY A 429 5.91 -25.43 15.80
N ALA A 430 7.13 -25.81 15.45
CA ALA A 430 8.36 -25.14 15.92
C ALA A 430 8.32 -23.67 15.52
N GLY A 431 8.15 -22.80 16.52
CA GLY A 431 7.98 -21.36 16.35
C GLY A 431 9.22 -20.68 15.80
N ALA A 432 9.09 -20.10 14.60
CA ALA A 432 9.94 -18.98 14.20
C ALA A 432 9.83 -17.90 15.29
N GLY A 433 10.98 -17.51 15.86
CA GLY A 433 11.04 -16.64 17.04
C GLY A 433 10.15 -15.41 16.87
N ALA A 434 9.18 -15.26 17.77
CA ALA A 434 8.21 -14.17 17.78
C ALA A 434 8.89 -12.83 18.12
N GLY A 435 9.59 -12.26 17.14
CA GLY A 435 10.12 -10.90 17.20
C GLY A 435 8.99 -9.89 17.06
N GLY A 436 8.28 -9.61 18.15
CA GLY A 436 7.27 -8.54 18.16
C GLY A 436 7.90 -7.17 17.91
N THR A 437 7.19 -6.29 17.21
CA THR A 437 7.64 -4.90 17.01
C THR A 437 7.35 -4.06 18.25
N THR A 438 8.22 -3.11 18.60
CA THR A 438 7.97 -2.18 19.71
C THR A 438 7.14 -0.96 19.32
N VAL A 439 6.95 -0.75 18.02
CA VAL A 439 6.23 0.39 17.46
C VAL A 439 5.22 -0.11 16.44
N LEU A 440 4.00 0.40 16.52
CA LEU A 440 2.92 0.13 15.58
C LEU A 440 2.60 1.40 14.79
N THR A 441 2.40 1.30 13.49
CA THR A 441 2.00 2.45 12.67
C THR A 441 0.50 2.40 12.43
N ALA A 442 -0.23 3.45 12.83
CA ALA A 442 -1.66 3.61 12.60
C ALA A 442 -2.03 5.09 12.55
N ARG A 443 -2.96 5.45 11.66
CA ARG A 443 -3.47 6.79 11.39
C ARG A 443 -2.38 7.79 11.02
N GLY A 444 -1.40 7.29 10.26
CA GLY A 444 -0.16 8.00 9.96
C GLY A 444 0.75 8.25 11.18
N LEU A 445 0.51 7.66 12.34
CA LEU A 445 1.30 7.93 13.55
C LEU A 445 1.98 6.65 14.04
N GLU A 446 3.07 6.82 14.78
CA GLU A 446 3.80 5.72 15.42
C GLU A 446 3.43 5.60 16.90
N TRP A 447 2.95 4.41 17.26
CA TRP A 447 2.36 4.07 18.53
C TRP A 447 3.30 3.18 19.34
N GLY A 448 3.52 3.54 20.59
CA GLY A 448 4.26 2.72 21.55
C GLY A 448 3.54 2.65 22.89
N VAL A 449 3.46 1.46 23.47
CA VAL A 449 2.96 1.27 24.84
C VAL A 449 4.14 1.16 25.79
N ARG A 450 4.03 1.77 26.97
CA ARG A 450 5.01 1.62 28.05
C ARG A 450 4.37 1.37 29.39
N LEU A 451 5.01 0.49 30.17
CA LEU A 451 4.71 0.31 31.58
C LEU A 451 5.78 1.02 32.43
N ARG A 452 5.35 1.81 33.40
CA ARG A 452 6.25 2.47 34.35
C ARG A 452 6.31 1.67 35.63
N THR A 453 7.52 1.33 36.05
CA THR A 453 7.79 0.71 37.34
C THR A 453 8.61 1.65 38.23
N VAL A 454 8.38 1.61 39.55
CA VAL A 454 9.13 2.40 40.54
C VAL A 454 9.40 1.52 41.74
N ARG A 455 10.68 1.26 42.05
CA ARG A 455 11.08 0.50 43.26
C ARG A 455 10.82 1.32 44.52
N GLY A 456 10.15 0.71 45.49
CA GLY A 456 9.68 1.42 46.71
C GLY A 456 8.67 2.53 46.41
N GLY A 457 8.16 2.59 45.17
CA GLY A 457 7.17 3.56 44.73
C GLY A 457 5.75 3.23 45.20
N PRO A 458 4.75 4.00 44.77
CA PRO A 458 3.37 3.86 45.21
C PRO A 458 2.85 2.43 44.97
N ALA A 459 1.76 2.06 45.65
CA ALA A 459 1.09 0.77 45.53
C ALA A 459 0.47 0.50 44.13
N ALA A 460 0.99 1.09 43.06
CA ALA A 460 0.53 0.95 41.69
C ALA A 460 1.66 1.18 40.68
N ALA A 461 1.56 0.52 39.53
CA ALA A 461 2.36 0.78 38.34
C ALA A 461 1.56 1.62 37.33
N GLY A 462 2.29 2.36 36.47
CA GLY A 462 1.66 3.22 35.48
C GLY A 462 1.61 2.56 34.09
N ALA A 463 0.55 2.84 33.34
CA ALA A 463 0.38 2.41 31.96
C ALA A 463 0.26 3.62 31.05
N TYR A 464 1.10 3.68 30.02
CA TYR A 464 1.23 4.83 29.14
C TYR A 464 1.24 4.44 27.68
N VAL A 465 0.75 5.34 26.84
CA VAL A 465 0.84 5.29 25.39
C VAL A 465 1.59 6.52 24.89
N LYS A 466 2.42 6.35 23.87
CA LYS A 466 3.07 7.45 23.16
C LYS A 466 2.66 7.40 21.71
N CYS A 467 2.25 8.56 21.22
CA CYS A 467 2.01 8.81 19.82
C CYS A 467 3.16 9.68 19.28
N SER A 468 3.86 9.23 18.25
CA SER A 468 5.03 9.90 17.67
C SER A 468 4.80 10.18 16.20
N ILE A 469 5.42 11.26 15.72
CA ILE A 469 5.53 11.51 14.29
C ILE A 469 6.52 10.49 13.69
N PRO A 470 6.15 9.80 12.60
CA PRO A 470 7.03 8.85 11.92
C PRO A 470 8.31 9.51 11.40
N ALA A 471 9.37 8.69 11.22
CA ALA A 471 10.68 9.15 10.76
C ALA A 471 10.66 10.06 9.50
N PRO A 472 9.85 9.79 8.45
CA PRO A 472 9.79 10.67 7.27
C PRO A 472 9.32 12.11 7.53
N PHE A 473 8.75 12.32 8.72
CA PHE A 473 8.18 13.59 9.14
C PHE A 473 8.85 14.12 10.43
N ALA A 474 9.99 13.55 10.84
CA ALA A 474 10.65 13.87 12.11
C ALA A 474 11.05 15.35 12.29
N TYR A 475 11.04 16.14 11.22
CA TYR A 475 11.18 17.61 11.29
C TYR A 475 10.00 18.31 11.99
N VAL A 476 8.86 17.62 12.18
CA VAL A 476 7.74 18.12 12.97
C VAL A 476 8.02 17.88 14.46
N THR A 477 8.60 18.88 15.11
CA THR A 477 9.02 18.81 16.52
C THR A 477 7.88 19.03 17.52
N ALA A 478 6.77 19.62 17.07
CA ALA A 478 5.62 19.91 17.90
C ALA A 478 4.32 19.84 17.08
N GLY A 479 3.25 19.42 17.75
CA GLY A 479 1.90 19.34 17.21
C GLY A 479 1.01 18.50 18.13
N LEU A 480 -0.27 18.45 17.80
CA LEU A 480 -1.29 17.74 18.56
C LEU A 480 -1.99 16.74 17.65
N ALA A 481 -2.24 15.54 18.16
CA ALA A 481 -3.03 14.50 17.49
C ALA A 481 -4.35 14.25 18.22
N VAL A 482 -5.41 13.95 17.49
CA VAL A 482 -6.63 13.36 18.05
C VAL A 482 -6.63 11.89 17.63
N PRO A 483 -6.17 10.98 18.51
CA PRO A 483 -5.76 9.67 18.05
C PRO A 483 -6.86 8.63 17.88
N SER A 484 -8.04 8.83 18.47
CA SER A 484 -9.14 7.86 18.53
C SER A 484 -8.64 6.44 18.81
N ALA A 485 -8.00 6.24 19.95
CA ALA A 485 -7.44 4.95 20.35
C ALA A 485 -7.76 4.64 21.81
N ARG A 486 -7.73 3.35 22.18
CA ARG A 486 -7.99 2.87 23.54
C ARG A 486 -6.90 1.89 23.96
N LEU A 487 -6.20 2.21 25.06
CA LEU A 487 -5.23 1.31 25.68
C LEU A 487 -5.91 0.50 26.78
N ILE A 488 -5.78 -0.82 26.72
CA ILE A 488 -6.34 -1.77 27.67
C ILE A 488 -5.20 -2.57 28.28
N VAL A 489 -5.19 -2.74 29.61
CA VAL A 489 -4.31 -3.69 30.32
C VAL A 489 -5.17 -4.75 30.99
N PHE A 490 -4.75 -6.01 30.88
CA PHE A 490 -5.49 -7.14 31.45
C PHE A 490 -4.90 -7.61 32.78
N LYS A 491 -5.74 -8.31 33.56
CA LYS A 491 -5.35 -9.08 34.73
C LYS A 491 -6.04 -10.45 34.75
N TRP A 492 -5.42 -11.38 35.47
CA TRP A 492 -5.83 -12.76 35.68
C TRP A 492 -5.88 -13.05 37.17
N ARG A 493 -7.00 -13.61 37.62
CA ARG A 493 -7.15 -14.17 38.95
C ARG A 493 -7.16 -15.68 38.84
N ALA A 494 -6.55 -16.38 39.80
CA ALA A 494 -6.46 -17.83 39.77
C ALA A 494 -7.85 -18.47 39.55
N GLY A 495 -7.99 -19.23 38.46
CA GLY A 495 -9.25 -19.89 38.08
C GLY A 495 -10.34 -18.99 37.50
N ARG A 496 -10.05 -17.75 37.11
CA ARG A 496 -11.02 -16.81 36.48
C ARG A 496 -10.63 -16.45 35.05
N PRO A 497 -11.63 -16.07 34.21
CA PRO A 497 -11.36 -15.52 32.89
C PRO A 497 -10.59 -14.20 32.96
N ARG A 498 -9.98 -13.82 31.83
CA ARG A 498 -9.28 -12.55 31.62
C ARG A 498 -10.19 -11.37 31.99
N GLU A 499 -9.75 -10.51 32.91
CA GLU A 499 -10.45 -9.28 33.33
C GLU A 499 -9.72 -8.04 32.78
N VAL A 500 -10.46 -6.98 32.44
CA VAL A 500 -9.87 -5.67 32.13
C VAL A 500 -9.47 -4.99 33.44
N ALA A 501 -8.18 -4.70 33.59
CA ALA A 501 -7.65 -4.04 34.78
C ALA A 501 -7.66 -2.52 34.67
N TYR A 502 -7.35 -2.01 33.47
CA TYR A 502 -7.24 -0.59 33.19
C TYR A 502 -7.61 -0.31 31.74
N THR A 503 -8.31 0.80 31.52
CA THR A 503 -8.67 1.34 30.21
C THR A 503 -8.34 2.81 30.17
N LEU A 504 -7.57 3.23 29.17
CA LEU A 504 -7.34 4.64 28.83
C LEU A 504 -7.95 4.91 27.46
N GLU A 505 -8.96 5.78 27.42
CA GLU A 505 -9.54 6.26 26.17
C GLU A 505 -8.82 7.52 25.70
N LEU A 506 -8.49 7.58 24.42
CA LEU A 506 -7.81 8.70 23.76
C LEU A 506 -8.70 9.11 22.58
N GLY A 507 -9.87 9.67 22.86
CA GLY A 507 -10.96 9.72 21.88
C GLY A 507 -11.63 11.06 21.70
N SER A 508 -11.57 11.96 22.69
CA SER A 508 -12.25 13.25 22.55
C SER A 508 -11.36 14.27 21.84
N GLU A 509 -11.93 15.12 20.99
CA GLU A 509 -11.21 16.27 20.40
C GLU A 509 -10.65 17.21 21.49
N ALA A 510 -11.22 17.18 22.70
CA ALA A 510 -10.72 17.88 23.87
C ALA A 510 -9.39 17.32 24.41
N GLU A 511 -9.03 16.07 24.07
CA GLU A 511 -7.86 15.34 24.54
C GLU A 511 -6.77 15.26 23.48
N ALA A 512 -6.50 16.39 22.82
CA ALA A 512 -5.44 16.47 21.84
C ALA A 512 -4.08 16.11 22.47
N VAL A 513 -3.41 15.09 21.95
CA VAL A 513 -2.17 14.55 22.51
C VAL A 513 -0.95 15.18 21.82
N PRO A 514 -0.04 15.82 22.56
CA PRO A 514 1.21 16.30 21.99
C PRO A 514 2.09 15.16 21.49
N PHE A 515 2.63 15.33 20.27
CA PHE A 515 3.55 14.36 19.70
C PHE A 515 4.74 14.09 20.61
N GLY A 516 5.13 12.83 20.69
CA GLY A 516 6.31 12.38 21.42
C GLY A 516 6.14 12.34 22.94
N ARG A 517 5.00 12.75 23.50
CA ARG A 517 4.72 12.65 24.93
C ARG A 517 3.94 11.39 25.27
N TYR A 518 4.20 10.87 26.46
CA TYR A 518 3.45 9.75 27.02
C TYR A 518 2.16 10.28 27.66
N GLN A 519 1.04 9.64 27.34
CA GLN A 519 -0.25 9.83 27.99
C GLN A 519 -0.62 8.57 28.77
N GLY A 520 -1.15 8.75 29.96
CA GLY A 520 -1.55 7.63 30.79
C GLY A 520 -1.59 7.97 32.26
N ASP A 521 -1.91 6.96 33.07
CA ASP A 521 -2.06 7.10 34.50
C ASP A 521 -0.87 6.44 35.22
N ALA A 522 -0.29 7.16 36.17
CA ALA A 522 0.78 6.64 37.03
C ALA A 522 0.28 5.56 38.00
N HIS A 523 -1.04 5.49 38.23
CA HIS A 523 -1.70 4.57 39.15
C HIS A 523 -2.59 3.53 38.44
N ALA A 524 -2.40 3.38 37.12
CA ALA A 524 -3.22 2.50 36.27
C ALA A 524 -3.35 1.06 36.78
N LEU A 525 -2.30 0.52 37.38
CA LEU A 525 -2.21 -0.90 37.77
C LEU A 525 -1.94 -1.01 39.27
N PRO A 526 -2.97 -1.04 40.14
CA PRO A 526 -2.81 -1.28 41.56
C PRO A 526 -2.07 -2.60 41.81
N LEU A 527 -0.93 -2.53 42.51
CA LEU A 527 -0.10 -3.67 42.87
C LEU A 527 -0.51 -4.17 44.26
N GLN A 528 -0.52 -5.48 44.44
CA GLN A 528 -0.81 -6.05 45.75
C GLN A 528 0.25 -5.58 46.76
N GLN A 529 -0.19 -4.97 47.86
CA GLN A 529 0.72 -4.62 48.93
C GLN A 529 1.29 -5.91 49.49
N LEU A 530 2.61 -6.09 49.38
CA LEU A 530 3.30 -7.09 50.18
C LEU A 530 2.99 -6.75 51.64
N HIS A 531 2.18 -7.58 52.29
CA HIS A 531 2.06 -7.56 53.73
C HIS A 531 3.45 -7.93 54.26
N THR A 532 4.30 -6.94 54.45
CA THR A 532 5.46 -7.03 55.33
C THR A 532 4.91 -7.10 56.73
N GLN A 533 4.33 -8.25 57.08
CA GLN A 533 4.00 -8.60 58.45
C GLN A 533 5.31 -9.00 59.13
N THR A 534 6.21 -8.03 59.24
CA THR A 534 7.38 -8.13 60.08
C THR A 534 6.85 -7.96 61.51
N GLN A 535 6.42 -9.06 62.13
CA GLN A 535 6.30 -9.09 63.58
C GLN A 535 7.69 -8.74 64.13
N PRO A 536 7.84 -7.68 64.93
CA PRO A 536 9.12 -7.33 65.54
C PRO A 536 9.39 -8.27 66.72
N SER A 537 9.75 -9.53 66.45
CA SER A 537 10.27 -10.43 67.48
C SER A 537 11.77 -10.61 67.29
N GLN A 538 12.52 -9.81 68.05
CA GLN A 538 13.84 -10.12 68.62
C GLN A 538 14.77 -11.06 67.84
N ALA A 539 15.59 -10.52 66.94
CA ALA A 539 16.87 -11.12 66.56
C ALA A 539 17.82 -10.05 66.01
N ALA A 540 18.12 -9.05 66.83
CA ALA A 540 19.25 -8.17 66.60
C ALA A 540 20.52 -8.89 67.09
N ALA A 541 21.26 -9.52 66.17
CA ALA A 541 22.73 -9.71 66.23
C ALA A 541 23.18 -10.84 65.28
N ALA A 542 23.34 -10.54 63.99
CA ALA A 542 24.34 -11.17 63.10
C ALA A 542 24.26 -10.52 61.72
N ALA A 543 24.86 -9.33 61.58
CA ALA A 543 25.08 -8.71 60.28
C ALA A 543 26.58 -8.59 60.04
N ALA A 544 27.11 -9.37 59.10
CA ALA A 544 28.29 -9.03 58.33
C ALA A 544 28.40 -9.95 57.09
N GLY A 545 28.14 -9.37 55.91
CA GLY A 545 28.73 -9.84 54.65
C GLY A 545 27.96 -10.91 53.86
N ALA A 546 26.86 -10.54 53.22
CA ALA A 546 26.40 -11.23 52.02
C ALA A 546 25.69 -10.23 51.10
N GLU A 547 26.08 -10.21 49.82
CA GLU A 547 25.50 -9.36 48.77
C GLU A 547 24.01 -9.68 48.57
N ALA A 548 23.15 -8.96 49.30
CA ALA A 548 21.70 -9.13 49.33
C ALA A 548 21.00 -8.43 48.15
N GLY A 549 21.39 -8.75 46.91
CA GLY A 549 20.83 -8.14 45.71
C GLY A 549 19.58 -8.82 45.14
N GLY A 550 19.38 -10.13 45.39
CA GLY A 550 18.42 -10.94 44.65
C GLY A 550 17.01 -11.06 45.25
N GLU A 551 16.90 -11.07 46.58
CA GLU A 551 15.66 -11.47 47.27
C GLU A 551 14.53 -10.43 47.13
N GLY A 552 14.89 -9.14 47.06
CA GLY A 552 13.92 -8.05 46.92
C GLY A 552 13.19 -8.02 45.57
N ALA A 553 13.82 -8.47 44.49
CA ALA A 553 13.21 -8.45 43.17
C ALA A 553 12.12 -9.53 43.01
N ALA A 554 12.33 -10.71 43.60
CA ALA A 554 11.36 -11.80 43.58
C ALA A 554 10.09 -11.43 44.36
N ALA A 555 10.25 -10.82 45.54
CA ALA A 555 9.14 -10.30 46.33
C ALA A 555 8.36 -9.22 45.56
N GLN A 556 9.04 -8.27 44.91
CA GLN A 556 8.35 -7.25 44.12
C GLN A 556 7.60 -7.82 42.92
N LEU A 557 8.13 -8.88 42.30
CA LEU A 557 7.47 -9.53 41.19
C LEU A 557 6.17 -10.23 41.60
N SER A 558 6.04 -10.69 42.85
CA SER A 558 4.78 -11.29 43.32
C SER A 558 3.64 -10.28 43.39
N ALA A 559 3.94 -8.99 43.60
CA ALA A 559 2.94 -7.92 43.56
C ALA A 559 2.30 -7.74 42.17
N TRP A 560 2.97 -8.25 41.12
CA TRP A 560 2.48 -8.30 39.75
C TRP A 560 1.75 -9.59 39.41
N GLY A 561 1.53 -10.50 40.37
CA GLY A 561 0.97 -11.82 40.14
C GLY A 561 -0.37 -11.81 39.39
N GLU A 562 -1.24 -10.82 39.66
CA GLU A 562 -2.50 -10.68 38.93
C GLU A 562 -2.32 -10.21 37.47
N TYR A 563 -1.21 -9.56 37.12
CA TYR A 563 -0.99 -9.04 35.78
C TYR A 563 -0.11 -9.96 34.92
N LEU A 564 0.58 -10.92 35.54
CA LEU A 564 1.49 -11.84 34.88
C LEU A 564 0.75 -13.12 34.48
N HIS A 565 0.50 -13.28 33.19
CA HIS A 565 -0.04 -14.51 32.59
C HIS A 565 0.98 -15.09 31.62
N GLU A 566 1.32 -16.37 31.80
CA GLU A 566 2.38 -17.05 31.02
C GLU A 566 3.73 -16.32 31.06
N GLY A 567 4.00 -15.63 32.17
CA GLY A 567 5.23 -14.84 32.31
C GLY A 567 5.23 -13.53 31.52
N ARG A 568 4.06 -12.99 31.16
CA ARG A 568 3.95 -11.71 30.45
C ARG A 568 2.85 -10.84 31.06
N VAL A 569 3.07 -9.53 31.03
CA VAL A 569 1.98 -8.56 31.20
C VAL A 569 1.39 -8.30 29.83
N HIS A 570 0.08 -8.45 29.68
CA HIS A 570 -0.61 -8.35 28.39
C HIS A 570 -1.59 -7.18 28.38
N GLY A 571 -1.82 -6.65 27.19
CA GLY A 571 -2.85 -5.67 26.94
C GLY A 571 -3.23 -5.61 25.47
N GLU A 572 -4.14 -4.70 25.16
CA GLU A 572 -4.59 -4.41 23.81
C GLU A 572 -4.50 -2.91 23.56
N LEU A 573 -4.16 -2.52 22.34
CA LEU A 573 -4.29 -1.16 21.83
C LEU A 573 -5.30 -1.20 20.69
N VAL A 574 -6.47 -0.58 20.92
CA VAL A 574 -7.60 -0.59 19.99
C VAL A 574 -7.65 0.74 19.25
N PHE A 575 -7.61 0.70 17.92
CA PHE A 575 -7.78 1.88 17.06
C PHE A 575 -9.24 1.98 16.63
N LEU A 576 -9.89 3.09 16.96
CA LEU A 576 -11.29 3.33 16.65
C LEU A 576 -11.43 4.11 15.34
N PRO A 577 -12.48 3.85 14.54
CA PRO A 577 -12.83 4.72 13.41
C PRO A 577 -13.21 6.12 13.91
N ASN A 578 -13.00 7.15 13.09
CA ASN A 578 -13.43 8.52 13.36
C ASN A 578 -14.92 8.74 13.14
#